data_AF-A0A1V5R1Y8-F1
#
_entry.id   AF-A0A1V5R1Y8-F1
#
_cell.length_a   1.000
_cell.length_b   1.000
_cell.length_c   1.000
_cell.angle_alpha   90.00
_cell.angle_beta   90.00
_cell.angle_gamma   90.00
#
_symmetry.space_group_name_H-M   'P 1'
#
loop_
_entity.id
_entity.type
_entity.pdbx_description
1 polymer ?
#
loop_
_entity_poly.entity_id
_entity_poly.type
_entity_poly.pdbx_seq_one_letter_code
_entity_poly.pdbx_strand_id
1 'polypeptide(L)'
;MQRTSFINKIALVTLYLIAQNGSTLATVNQPLHHKSLNLIDGLFVDKHAIRLMIHVIKDVREVQYGTRQQDSRHRIGRYVFRGEKHSIHSLIEYEMLQDLDSQLAQELSNLLEHIKFDFVILMKPFINQIQGFKHTAHEIMKEWAELHDRHESFILEWGKQKHGSEEELFHQTITSFATFNSFCTDVVSFLEDLIKSCPIGYQEYLDSIKRK
;
A
#
# COMPACT_ATOMS: atom_id res chain seq x y z
N MET A 1 4.50 -33.98 -27.51
CA MET A 1 5.57 -33.98 -26.47
C MET A 1 5.68 -32.61 -25.76
N GLN A 2 4.56 -31.95 -25.39
CA GLN A 2 4.56 -30.56 -24.85
C GLN A 2 3.88 -30.39 -23.47
N ARG A 3 3.27 -31.44 -22.90
CA ARG A 3 2.49 -31.33 -21.64
C ARG A 3 3.36 -31.22 -20.37
N THR A 4 4.58 -31.75 -20.38
CA THR A 4 5.50 -31.70 -19.23
C THR A 4 6.06 -30.30 -18.94
N SER A 5 6.14 -29.43 -19.95
CA SER A 5 6.59 -28.03 -19.80
C SER A 5 5.57 -27.17 -19.06
N PHE A 6 4.27 -27.38 -19.31
CA PHE A 6 3.20 -26.59 -18.72
C PHE A 6 2.98 -26.90 -17.22
N ILE A 7 3.05 -28.19 -16.84
CA ILE A 7 2.88 -28.62 -15.44
C ILE A 7 4.05 -28.13 -14.57
N ASN A 8 5.28 -28.16 -15.08
CA ASN A 8 6.44 -27.65 -14.35
C ASN A 8 6.38 -26.11 -14.16
N LYS A 9 5.80 -25.38 -15.13
CA LYS A 9 5.61 -23.93 -15.03
C LYS A 9 4.51 -23.54 -14.04
N ILE A 10 3.39 -24.28 -14.01
CA ILE A 10 2.34 -24.08 -12.99
C ILE A 10 2.90 -24.38 -11.59
N ALA A 11 3.72 -25.41 -11.43
CA ALA A 11 4.36 -25.73 -10.16
C ALA A 11 5.33 -24.62 -9.71
N LEU A 12 6.10 -24.03 -10.65
CA LEU A 12 6.96 -22.87 -10.38
C LEU A 12 6.17 -21.61 -10.02
N VAL A 13 5.05 -21.34 -10.70
CA VAL A 13 4.14 -20.22 -10.37
C VAL A 13 3.51 -20.45 -9.01
N THR A 14 3.11 -21.68 -8.69
CA THR A 14 2.53 -22.02 -7.38
C THR A 14 3.59 -21.91 -6.27
N LEU A 15 4.83 -22.33 -6.52
CA LEU A 15 5.94 -22.17 -5.58
C LEU A 15 6.37 -20.70 -5.43
N TYR A 16 6.34 -19.91 -6.50
CA TYR A 16 6.58 -18.46 -6.46
C TYR A 16 5.46 -17.75 -5.68
N LEU A 17 4.20 -18.14 -5.90
CA LEU A 17 3.05 -17.66 -5.12
C LEU A 17 3.13 -18.13 -3.67
N ILE A 18 3.61 -19.32 -3.37
CA ILE A 18 3.87 -19.77 -1.99
C ILE A 18 5.06 -19.04 -1.37
N ALA A 19 6.07 -18.66 -2.15
CA ALA A 19 7.21 -17.87 -1.67
C ALA A 19 6.83 -16.39 -1.44
N GLN A 20 5.97 -15.82 -2.29
CA GLN A 20 5.42 -14.47 -2.15
C GLN A 20 4.33 -14.41 -1.08
N ASN A 21 3.47 -15.44 -0.96
CA ASN A 21 2.44 -15.57 0.07
C ASN A 21 2.97 -16.17 1.38
N GLY A 22 4.18 -16.73 1.40
CA GLY A 22 4.89 -17.18 2.61
C GLY A 22 5.20 -16.02 3.57
N SER A 23 5.06 -14.79 3.07
CA SER A 23 5.07 -13.55 3.84
C SER A 23 3.68 -12.98 4.09
N THR A 24 2.63 -13.80 4.06
CA THR A 24 1.42 -13.54 4.88
C THR A 24 1.67 -14.00 6.32
N LEU A 25 2.85 -13.68 6.86
CA LEU A 25 2.92 -13.36 8.28
C LEU A 25 1.88 -12.26 8.46
N ALA A 26 0.81 -12.55 9.20
CA ALA A 26 0.00 -11.50 9.77
C ALA A 26 1.00 -10.51 10.35
N THR A 27 1.12 -9.32 9.74
CA THR A 27 2.01 -8.28 10.21
C THR A 27 1.57 -8.05 11.64
N VAL A 28 2.35 -8.59 12.58
CA VAL A 28 2.16 -8.35 13.99
C VAL A 28 2.49 -6.88 14.08
N ASN A 29 1.45 -6.05 14.05
CA ASN A 29 1.62 -4.62 14.13
C ASN A 29 2.41 -4.32 15.40
N GLN A 30 3.55 -3.67 15.25
CA GLN A 30 4.46 -3.36 16.33
C GLN A 30 4.38 -1.85 16.59
N PRO A 31 4.10 -1.43 17.84
CA PRO A 31 4.18 -0.02 18.17
C PRO A 31 5.61 0.49 17.92
N LEU A 32 5.70 1.64 17.29
CA LEU A 32 6.91 2.40 17.08
C LEU A 32 7.28 3.12 18.39
N HIS A 33 8.59 3.30 18.61
CA HIS A 33 9.18 3.83 19.82
C HIS A 33 10.07 5.06 19.58
N HIS A 34 10.08 5.61 18.36
CA HIS A 34 10.82 6.82 18.01
C HIS A 34 10.56 7.96 19.00
N LYS A 35 11.62 8.61 19.47
CA LYS A 35 11.51 9.70 20.47
C LYS A 35 10.60 10.85 20.00
N SER A 36 10.53 11.09 18.69
CA SER A 36 9.68 12.12 18.11
C SER A 36 8.18 11.80 18.16
N LEU A 37 7.79 10.54 18.39
CA LEU A 37 6.36 10.18 18.52
C LEU A 37 5.71 10.93 19.67
N ASN A 38 6.41 11.06 20.81
CA ASN A 38 5.95 11.83 21.96
C ASN A 38 5.81 13.34 21.66
N LEU A 39 6.48 13.85 20.63
CA LEU A 39 6.42 15.25 20.22
C LEU A 39 5.30 15.52 19.22
N ILE A 40 4.86 14.48 18.49
CA ILE A 40 3.84 14.61 17.45
C ILE A 40 2.47 14.09 17.88
N ASP A 41 2.40 13.15 18.83
CA ASP A 41 1.16 12.57 19.33
C ASP A 41 0.30 13.64 20.04
N GLY A 42 -0.93 13.82 19.56
CA GLY A 42 -1.86 14.86 20.04
C GLY A 42 -1.56 16.29 19.56
N LEU A 43 -0.43 16.51 18.87
CA LEU A 43 -0.08 17.82 18.28
C LEU A 43 -0.22 17.80 16.76
N PHE A 44 0.58 16.97 16.09
CA PHE A 44 0.56 16.80 14.64
C PHE A 44 -0.23 15.56 14.23
N VAL A 45 -0.22 14.53 15.08
CA VAL A 45 -1.05 13.34 14.97
C VAL A 45 -2.22 13.49 15.93
N ASP A 46 -3.16 14.36 15.56
CA ASP A 46 -4.41 14.61 16.29
C ASP A 46 -5.54 13.69 15.78
N LYS A 47 -6.76 13.86 16.30
CA LYS A 47 -7.94 13.13 15.81
C LYS A 47 -8.18 13.25 14.29
N HIS A 48 -7.81 14.37 13.67
CA HIS A 48 -8.02 14.59 12.24
C HIS A 48 -6.99 13.80 11.43
N ALA A 49 -5.73 13.79 11.85
CA ALA A 49 -4.67 12.95 11.31
C ALA A 49 -5.03 11.47 11.39
N ILE A 50 -5.45 11.00 12.58
CA ILE A 50 -5.86 9.61 12.78
C ILE A 50 -7.00 9.23 11.85
N ARG A 51 -8.04 10.07 11.76
CA ARG A 51 -9.16 9.83 10.85
C ARG A 51 -8.70 9.74 9.38
N LEU A 52 -7.79 10.61 8.97
CA LEU A 52 -7.26 10.60 7.61
C LEU A 52 -6.45 9.32 7.34
N MET A 53 -5.57 8.93 8.26
CA MET A 53 -4.79 7.69 8.13
C MET A 53 -5.69 6.46 8.05
N ILE A 54 -6.74 6.36 8.87
CA ILE A 54 -7.74 5.28 8.78
C ILE A 54 -8.43 5.26 7.42
N HIS A 55 -8.78 6.43 6.88
CA HIS A 55 -9.41 6.52 5.56
C HIS A 55 -8.46 6.08 4.45
N VAL A 56 -7.20 6.53 4.49
CA VAL A 56 -6.15 6.10 3.56
C VAL A 56 -5.95 4.60 3.63
N ILE A 57 -5.80 4.02 4.82
CA ILE A 57 -5.66 2.56 5.01
C ILE A 57 -6.83 1.83 4.35
N LYS A 58 -8.07 2.30 4.57
CA LYS A 58 -9.26 1.70 3.98
C LYS A 58 -9.21 1.79 2.45
N ASP A 59 -8.97 2.97 1.91
CA ASP A 59 -9.04 3.19 0.46
C ASP A 59 -7.91 2.46 -0.28
N VAL A 60 -6.70 2.44 0.28
CA VAL A 60 -5.57 1.65 -0.25
C VAL A 60 -5.88 0.16 -0.21
N ARG A 61 -6.50 -0.35 0.86
CA ARG A 61 -6.96 -1.75 0.92
C ARG A 61 -8.05 -2.05 -0.11
N GLU A 62 -8.95 -1.12 -0.38
CA GLU A 62 -9.96 -1.28 -1.43
C GLU A 62 -9.33 -1.30 -2.83
N VAL A 63 -8.28 -0.52 -3.07
CA VAL A 63 -7.46 -0.62 -4.30
C VAL A 63 -6.82 -2.00 -4.39
N GLN A 64 -6.10 -2.45 -3.35
CA GLN A 64 -5.36 -3.72 -3.36
C GLN A 64 -6.25 -4.96 -3.50
N TYR A 65 -7.35 -5.00 -2.74
CA TYR A 65 -8.14 -6.22 -2.52
C TYR A 65 -9.58 -6.10 -3.01
N GLY A 66 -10.05 -4.91 -3.38
CA GLY A 66 -11.44 -4.65 -3.73
C GLY A 66 -12.33 -4.33 -2.53
N THR A 67 -13.52 -3.79 -2.83
CA THR A 67 -14.53 -3.43 -1.84
C THR A 67 -15.38 -4.65 -1.48
N ARG A 68 -15.66 -4.84 -0.19
CA ARG A 68 -16.52 -5.93 0.27
C ARG A 68 -17.98 -5.64 -0.07
N GLN A 69 -18.66 -6.59 -0.70
CA GLN A 69 -20.10 -6.47 -0.96
C GLN A 69 -20.88 -6.74 0.35
N GLN A 70 -21.96 -5.98 0.60
CA GLN A 70 -22.67 -5.98 1.90
C GLN A 70 -23.10 -7.37 2.38
N ASP A 71 -23.42 -8.29 1.46
CA ASP A 71 -23.98 -9.61 1.78
C ASP A 71 -23.08 -10.79 1.41
N SER A 72 -21.83 -10.54 0.98
CA SER A 72 -20.95 -11.63 0.54
C SER A 72 -19.56 -11.56 1.16
N ARG A 73 -18.88 -12.71 1.24
CA ARG A 73 -17.44 -12.78 1.53
C ARG A 73 -16.60 -12.35 0.31
N HIS A 74 -17.23 -12.06 -0.82
CA HIS A 74 -16.55 -11.67 -2.05
C HIS A 74 -16.20 -10.18 -2.02
N ARG A 75 -15.03 -9.88 -2.57
CA ARG A 75 -14.58 -8.52 -2.83
C ARG A 75 -14.67 -8.25 -4.32
N ILE A 76 -15.11 -7.06 -4.68
CA ILE A 76 -15.22 -6.62 -6.07
C ILE A 76 -14.10 -5.62 -6.32
N GLY A 77 -13.30 -5.89 -7.35
CA GLY A 77 -12.23 -5.02 -7.80
C GLY A 77 -12.71 -3.64 -8.24
N ARG A 78 -11.82 -2.66 -8.20
CA ARG A 78 -12.11 -1.27 -8.61
C ARG A 78 -11.95 -1.04 -10.11
N TYR A 79 -10.97 -1.71 -10.74
CA TYR A 79 -10.53 -1.37 -12.08
C TYR A 79 -11.12 -2.32 -13.11
N VAL A 80 -11.58 -1.78 -14.24
CA VAL A 80 -12.13 -2.61 -15.32
C VAL A 80 -11.01 -2.98 -16.28
N PHE A 81 -10.82 -4.28 -16.50
CA PHE A 81 -9.87 -4.81 -17.47
C PHE A 81 -10.56 -5.92 -18.26
N ARG A 82 -10.54 -5.82 -19.59
CA ARG A 82 -11.18 -6.77 -20.51
C ARG A 82 -12.65 -7.11 -20.18
N GLY A 83 -13.39 -6.12 -19.67
CA GLY A 83 -14.82 -6.22 -19.35
C GLY A 83 -15.12 -6.71 -17.93
N GLU A 84 -14.11 -7.10 -17.15
CA GLU A 84 -14.27 -7.59 -15.78
C GLU A 84 -13.65 -6.63 -14.76
N LYS A 85 -14.10 -6.70 -13.50
CA LYS A 85 -13.60 -5.86 -12.41
C LYS A 85 -12.49 -6.57 -11.65
N HIS A 86 -11.34 -5.91 -11.54
CA HIS A 86 -10.12 -6.43 -10.95
C HIS A 86 -9.61 -5.54 -9.82
N SER A 87 -9.08 -6.19 -8.78
CA SER A 87 -8.23 -5.57 -7.77
C SER A 87 -6.78 -5.62 -8.24
N ILE A 88 -5.89 -4.86 -7.60
CA ILE A 88 -4.45 -4.97 -7.91
C ILE A 88 -3.98 -6.41 -7.74
N HIS A 89 -4.41 -7.08 -6.68
CA HIS A 89 -4.00 -8.46 -6.43
C HIS A 89 -4.35 -9.40 -7.60
N SER A 90 -5.54 -9.25 -8.19
CA SER A 90 -5.91 -10.05 -9.38
C SER A 90 -5.17 -9.62 -10.65
N LEU A 91 -4.76 -8.35 -10.78
CA LEU A 91 -4.01 -7.87 -11.95
C LEU A 91 -2.57 -8.39 -11.98
N ILE A 92 -1.98 -8.70 -10.82
CA ILE A 92 -0.66 -9.34 -10.72
C ILE A 92 -0.66 -10.69 -11.48
N GLU A 93 -1.76 -11.45 -11.43
CA GLU A 93 -1.86 -12.72 -12.14
C GLU A 93 -1.77 -12.53 -13.66
N TYR A 94 -2.36 -11.45 -14.20
CA TYR A 94 -2.26 -11.11 -15.63
C TYR A 94 -0.85 -10.64 -16.01
N GLU A 95 -0.21 -9.87 -15.13
CA GLU A 95 1.17 -9.41 -15.32
C GLU A 95 2.15 -10.57 -15.41
N MET A 96 1.96 -11.63 -14.62
CA MET A 96 2.78 -12.84 -14.71
C MET A 96 2.60 -13.60 -16.04
N LEU A 97 1.53 -13.35 -16.78
CA LEU A 97 1.25 -13.96 -18.09
C LEU A 97 1.71 -13.10 -19.28
N GLN A 98 2.21 -11.87 -19.03
CA GLN A 98 2.50 -10.86 -20.05
C GLN A 98 3.61 -11.25 -21.04
N ASP A 99 4.54 -12.13 -20.65
CA ASP A 99 5.67 -12.57 -21.48
C ASP A 99 5.26 -13.32 -22.76
N LEU A 100 3.96 -13.52 -22.96
CA LEU A 100 3.38 -14.25 -24.08
C LEU A 100 2.69 -13.34 -25.11
N ASP A 101 2.43 -12.07 -24.78
CA ASP A 101 1.63 -11.17 -25.64
C ASP A 101 2.01 -9.69 -25.41
N SER A 102 2.63 -9.07 -26.42
CA SER A 102 3.02 -7.66 -26.39
C SER A 102 1.83 -6.69 -26.31
N GLN A 103 0.66 -7.09 -26.83
CA GLN A 103 -0.54 -6.27 -26.72
C GLN A 103 -1.06 -6.28 -25.27
N LEU A 104 -1.09 -7.47 -24.64
CA LEU A 104 -1.43 -7.61 -23.22
C LEU A 104 -0.51 -6.75 -22.34
N ALA A 105 0.80 -6.79 -22.58
CA ALA A 105 1.77 -5.99 -21.85
C ALA A 105 1.47 -4.48 -21.95
N GLN A 106 1.14 -3.97 -23.14
CA GLN A 106 0.80 -2.56 -23.33
C GLN A 106 -0.52 -2.18 -22.65
N GLU A 107 -1.54 -3.04 -22.72
CA GLU A 107 -2.83 -2.82 -22.05
C GLU A 107 -2.65 -2.74 -20.52
N LEU A 108 -1.85 -3.65 -19.96
CA LEU A 108 -1.52 -3.69 -18.53
C LEU A 108 -0.70 -2.46 -18.09
N SER A 109 0.29 -2.04 -18.89
CA SER A 109 1.08 -0.84 -18.61
C SER A 109 0.21 0.43 -18.59
N ASN A 110 -0.69 0.59 -19.57
CA ASN A 110 -1.63 1.71 -19.59
C ASN A 110 -2.58 1.70 -18.37
N LEU A 111 -3.04 0.51 -17.97
CA LEU A 111 -3.88 0.36 -16.80
C LEU A 111 -3.14 0.71 -15.51
N LEU A 112 -1.86 0.31 -15.39
CA LEU A 112 -1.02 0.64 -14.25
C LEU A 112 -0.81 2.16 -14.12
N GLU A 113 -0.56 2.87 -15.23
CA GLU A 113 -0.44 4.34 -15.18
C GLU A 113 -1.73 5.02 -14.69
N HIS A 114 -2.89 4.52 -15.13
CA HIS A 114 -4.17 5.01 -14.62
C HIS A 114 -4.33 4.76 -13.11
N ILE A 115 -3.95 3.57 -12.63
CA ILE A 115 -3.99 3.20 -11.21
C ILE A 115 -3.04 4.07 -10.37
N LYS A 116 -1.84 4.34 -10.89
CA LYS A 116 -0.84 5.20 -10.25
C LYS A 116 -1.38 6.62 -10.07
N PHE A 117 -2.00 7.17 -11.11
CA PHE A 117 -2.66 8.48 -11.04
C PHE A 117 -3.76 8.53 -9.97
N ASP A 118 -4.64 7.53 -9.95
CA ASP A 118 -5.69 7.39 -8.94
C ASP A 118 -5.13 7.34 -7.51
N PHE A 119 -4.03 6.60 -7.32
CA PHE A 119 -3.37 6.47 -6.03
C PHE A 119 -2.76 7.80 -5.56
N VAL A 120 -2.11 8.55 -6.44
CA VAL A 120 -1.54 9.87 -6.11
C VAL A 120 -2.64 10.83 -5.66
N ILE A 121 -3.79 10.87 -6.35
CA ILE A 121 -4.94 11.68 -5.95
C ILE A 121 -5.44 11.28 -4.56
N LEU A 122 -5.59 9.98 -4.32
CA LEU A 122 -6.03 9.42 -3.04
C LEU A 122 -5.10 9.83 -1.89
N MET A 123 -3.78 9.76 -2.10
CA MET A 123 -2.77 10.05 -1.08
C MET A 123 -2.55 11.55 -0.84
N LYS A 124 -2.92 12.41 -1.79
CA LYS A 124 -2.64 13.85 -1.75
C LYS A 124 -3.06 14.55 -0.45
N PRO A 125 -4.26 14.32 0.13
CA PRO A 125 -4.64 14.96 1.39
C PRO A 125 -3.69 14.57 2.54
N PHE A 126 -3.27 13.31 2.60
CA PHE A 126 -2.35 12.81 3.62
C PHE A 126 -0.95 13.38 3.43
N ILE A 127 -0.42 13.37 2.21
CA ILE A 127 0.90 13.94 1.89
C ILE A 127 0.95 15.43 2.27
N ASN A 128 -0.09 16.19 1.95
CA ASN A 128 -0.19 17.60 2.32
C ASN A 128 -0.21 17.81 3.84
N GLN A 129 -0.91 16.95 4.58
CA GLN A 129 -0.95 17.04 6.05
C GLN A 129 0.42 16.78 6.68
N ILE A 130 1.18 15.80 6.17
CA ILE A 130 2.47 15.43 6.76
C ILE A 130 3.63 16.32 6.31
N GLN A 131 3.39 17.22 5.35
CA GLN A 131 4.44 18.09 4.78
C GLN A 131 5.20 18.88 5.85
N GLY A 132 4.49 19.41 6.85
CA GLY A 132 5.08 20.21 7.93
C GLY A 132 6.04 19.44 8.85
N PHE A 133 5.97 18.11 8.86
CA PHE A 133 6.84 17.25 9.69
C PHE A 133 7.50 16.13 8.88
N LYS A 134 7.68 16.33 7.57
CA LYS A 134 8.20 15.30 6.65
C LYS A 134 9.52 14.67 7.10
N HIS A 135 10.44 15.49 7.62
CA HIS A 135 11.70 14.97 8.16
C HIS A 135 11.47 13.99 9.32
N THR A 136 10.62 14.37 10.27
CA THR A 136 10.23 13.51 11.38
C THR A 136 9.51 12.25 10.89
N ALA A 137 8.60 12.37 9.93
CA ALA A 137 7.91 11.23 9.34
C ALA A 137 8.91 10.25 8.69
N HIS A 138 9.94 10.75 8.01
CA HIS A 138 10.97 9.91 7.41
C HIS A 138 11.82 9.17 8.45
N GLU A 139 12.20 9.81 9.57
CA GLU A 139 12.91 9.10 10.66
C GLU A 139 12.04 8.01 11.30
N ILE A 140 10.74 8.26 11.47
CA ILE A 140 9.79 7.25 11.96
C ILE A 140 9.64 6.10 10.93
N MET A 141 9.64 6.40 9.63
CA MET A 141 9.62 5.37 8.58
C MET A 141 10.89 4.51 8.60
N LYS A 142 12.07 5.07 8.89
CA LYS A 142 13.31 4.29 9.03
C LYS A 142 13.19 3.29 10.17
N GLU A 143 12.74 3.73 11.35
CA GLU A 143 12.52 2.83 12.47
C GLU A 143 11.50 1.75 12.13
N TRP A 144 10.39 2.12 11.49
CA TRP A 144 9.39 1.15 11.02
C TRP A 144 10.01 0.09 10.09
N ALA A 145 10.84 0.53 9.15
CA ALA A 145 11.51 -0.36 8.21
C ALA A 145 12.52 -1.28 8.92
N GLU A 146 13.23 -0.80 9.93
CA GLU A 146 14.13 -1.63 10.76
C GLU A 146 13.35 -2.68 11.55
N LEU A 147 12.21 -2.33 12.15
CA LEU A 147 11.38 -3.25 12.92
C LEU A 147 10.77 -4.38 12.08
N HIS A 148 10.51 -4.10 10.80
CA HIS A 148 9.83 -5.03 9.88
C HIS A 148 10.78 -5.74 8.91
N ASP A 149 12.10 -5.55 9.03
CA ASP A 149 13.11 -6.06 8.08
C ASP A 149 12.81 -5.62 6.63
N ARG A 150 12.50 -4.33 6.47
CA ARG A 150 12.08 -3.67 5.21
C ARG A 150 13.04 -2.56 4.80
N HIS A 151 14.34 -2.77 5.00
CA HIS A 151 15.38 -1.76 4.75
C HIS A 151 15.43 -1.22 3.31
N GLU A 152 14.97 -2.01 2.34
CA GLU A 152 14.92 -1.65 0.92
C GLU A 152 13.51 -1.22 0.47
N SER A 153 12.58 -0.98 1.41
CA SER A 153 11.23 -0.55 1.05
C SER A 153 11.26 0.82 0.37
N PHE A 154 10.55 0.89 -0.75
CA PHE A 154 10.37 2.11 -1.52
C PHE A 154 9.76 3.25 -0.68
N ILE A 155 9.03 2.96 0.40
CA ILE A 155 8.48 3.98 1.29
C ILE A 155 9.57 4.88 1.91
N LEU A 156 10.78 4.36 2.11
CA LEU A 156 11.91 5.12 2.64
C LEU A 156 12.43 6.12 1.60
N GLU A 157 12.60 5.68 0.35
CA GLU A 157 13.07 6.54 -0.74
C GLU A 157 12.04 7.62 -1.06
N TRP A 158 10.76 7.24 -1.08
CA TRP A 158 9.62 8.12 -1.28
C TRP A 158 9.50 9.17 -0.15
N GLY A 159 9.62 8.73 1.10
CA GLY A 159 9.60 9.61 2.28
C GLY A 159 10.77 10.59 2.34
N LYS A 160 11.92 10.24 1.73
CA LYS A 160 13.12 11.09 1.67
C LYS A 160 13.03 12.21 0.62
N GLN A 161 12.17 12.07 -0.40
CA GLN A 161 12.12 13.00 -1.52
C GLN A 161 11.80 14.43 -1.10
N LYS A 162 12.13 15.41 -1.94
CA LYS A 162 11.67 16.78 -1.73
C LYS A 162 10.20 16.89 -2.10
N HIS A 163 9.52 17.86 -1.53
CA HIS A 163 8.13 18.14 -1.90
C HIS A 163 8.00 18.45 -3.39
N GLY A 164 7.04 17.81 -4.04
CA GLY A 164 6.78 17.88 -5.48
C GLY A 164 7.56 16.87 -6.32
N SER A 165 8.54 16.16 -5.74
CA SER A 165 9.33 15.12 -6.46
C SER A 165 8.89 13.69 -6.13
N GLU A 166 7.98 13.53 -5.17
CA GLU A 166 7.46 12.23 -4.75
C GLU A 166 6.70 11.52 -5.88
N GLU A 167 5.92 12.28 -6.66
CA GLU A 167 5.11 11.75 -7.76
C GLU A 167 6.00 11.25 -8.90
N GLU A 168 7.00 12.03 -9.30
CA GLU A 168 7.94 11.63 -10.35
C GLU A 168 8.67 10.34 -9.99
N LEU A 169 9.22 10.27 -8.76
CA LEU A 169 9.91 9.06 -8.30
C LEU A 169 8.95 7.86 -8.24
N PHE A 170 7.71 8.08 -7.78
CA PHE A 170 6.68 7.04 -7.75
C PHE A 170 6.38 6.51 -9.16
N HIS A 171 6.26 7.40 -10.15
CA HIS A 171 6.03 6.98 -11.53
C HIS A 171 7.22 6.23 -12.13
N GLN A 172 8.45 6.60 -11.79
CA GLN A 172 9.65 5.93 -12.29
C GLN A 172 9.87 4.55 -11.64
N THR A 173 9.57 4.42 -10.35
CA THR A 173 9.90 3.21 -9.57
C THR A 173 8.80 2.16 -9.66
N ILE A 174 7.54 2.57 -9.69
CA ILE A 174 6.41 1.65 -9.74
C ILE A 174 6.10 1.28 -11.19
N THR A 175 6.75 0.22 -11.67
CA THR A 175 6.66 -0.28 -13.04
C THR A 175 5.80 -1.52 -13.21
N SER A 176 5.31 -2.10 -12.11
CA SER A 176 4.53 -3.35 -12.11
C SER A 176 3.41 -3.32 -11.07
N PHE A 177 2.36 -4.12 -11.25
CA PHE A 177 1.33 -4.32 -10.23
C PHE A 177 1.90 -4.95 -8.96
N ALA A 178 2.88 -5.84 -9.09
CA ALA A 178 3.56 -6.45 -7.94
C ALA A 178 4.29 -5.39 -7.09
N THR A 179 5.07 -4.51 -7.72
CA THR A 179 5.77 -3.42 -7.00
C THR A 179 4.79 -2.39 -6.41
N PHE A 180 3.74 -2.04 -7.16
CA PHE A 180 2.64 -1.19 -6.64
C PHE A 180 2.00 -1.82 -5.39
N ASN A 181 1.67 -3.11 -5.44
CA ASN A 181 1.04 -3.82 -4.33
C ASN A 181 1.94 -3.90 -3.09
N SER A 182 3.25 -4.14 -3.28
CA SER A 182 4.21 -4.13 -2.18
C SER A 182 4.26 -2.75 -1.53
N PHE A 183 4.35 -1.69 -2.33
CA PHE A 183 4.36 -0.33 -1.80
C PHE A 183 3.07 0.03 -1.04
N CYS A 184 1.90 -0.34 -1.55
CA CYS A 184 0.64 -0.16 -0.82
C CYS A 184 0.62 -0.91 0.52
N THR A 185 1.19 -2.12 0.56
CA THR A 185 1.30 -2.92 1.79
C THR A 185 2.19 -2.24 2.82
N ASP A 186 3.32 -1.70 2.39
CA ASP A 186 4.24 -0.95 3.24
C ASP A 186 3.58 0.32 3.79
N VAL A 187 2.88 1.08 2.94
CA VAL A 187 2.10 2.27 3.36
C VAL A 187 1.04 1.91 4.40
N VAL A 188 0.24 0.87 4.15
CA VAL A 188 -0.82 0.45 5.09
C VAL A 188 -0.21 0.03 6.43
N SER A 189 0.82 -0.81 6.40
CA SER A 189 1.45 -1.33 7.62
C SER A 189 2.08 -0.21 8.43
N PHE A 190 2.82 0.69 7.78
CA PHE A 190 3.38 1.88 8.41
C PHE A 190 2.32 2.75 9.10
N LEU A 191 1.20 3.03 8.42
CA LEU A 191 0.13 3.84 9.00
C LEU A 191 -0.57 3.15 10.17
N GLU A 192 -0.75 1.83 10.12
CA GLU A 192 -1.35 1.07 11.21
C GLU A 192 -0.47 1.10 12.47
N ASP A 193 0.85 0.94 12.31
CA ASP A 193 1.81 1.05 13.41
C ASP A 193 1.89 2.48 13.94
N LEU A 194 1.92 3.49 13.06
CA LEU A 194 1.93 4.89 13.46
C LEU A 194 0.69 5.25 14.29
N ILE A 195 -0.51 4.84 13.86
CA ILE A 195 -1.75 5.04 14.64
C ILE A 195 -1.62 4.43 16.04
N LYS A 196 -1.12 3.20 16.15
CA LYS A 196 -0.95 2.50 17.43
C LYS A 196 0.07 3.18 18.34
N SER A 197 1.00 3.90 17.74
CA SER A 197 2.09 4.59 18.42
C SER A 197 1.72 6.01 18.86
N CYS A 198 0.53 6.48 18.51
CA CYS A 198 0.00 7.80 18.87
C CYS A 198 -1.30 7.67 19.70
N PRO A 199 -1.20 7.17 20.96
CA PRO A 199 -2.36 6.92 21.80
C PRO A 199 -3.17 8.18 22.13
N ILE A 200 -2.56 9.37 22.25
CA ILE A 200 -3.27 10.61 22.55
C ILE A 200 -4.18 10.98 21.38
N GLY A 201 -3.64 11.10 20.17
CA GLY A 201 -4.40 11.39 18.97
C GLY A 201 -5.48 10.34 18.70
N TYR A 202 -5.17 9.06 18.93
CA TYR A 202 -6.14 7.98 18.77
C TYR A 202 -7.29 8.10 19.78
N GLN A 203 -7.00 8.45 21.04
CA GLN A 203 -8.03 8.66 22.05
C GLN A 203 -8.94 9.85 21.70
N GLU A 204 -8.37 10.96 21.22
CA GLU A 204 -9.17 12.11 20.75
C GLU A 204 -10.10 11.73 19.59
N TYR A 205 -9.65 10.86 18.69
CA TYR A 205 -10.47 10.31 17.62
C TYR A 205 -11.63 9.47 18.17
N LEU A 206 -11.36 8.55 19.10
CA LEU A 206 -12.39 7.73 19.75
C LEU A 206 -13.44 8.58 20.48
N ASP A 207 -13.02 9.65 21.15
CA ASP A 207 -13.95 10.55 21.83
C ASP A 207 -14.80 11.35 20.83
N SER A 208 -14.24 11.69 19.66
CA SER A 208 -14.97 12.41 18.62
C SER A 208 -16.07 11.59 17.94
N ILE A 209 -15.93 10.26 17.87
CA ILE A 209 -16.95 9.37 17.29
C ILE A 209 -18.05 8.98 18.29
N LYS A 210 -17.75 8.96 19.60
CA LYS A 210 -18.75 8.68 20.65
C LYS A 210 -19.72 9.83 20.91
N ARG A 211 -19.33 11.06 20.53
CA ARG A 211 -20.15 12.28 20.69
C ARG A 211 -21.11 12.54 19.52
N LYS A 212 -21.20 11.62 18.56
CA LYS A 212 -22.14 11.64 17.44
C LYS A 212 -23.23 10.60 17.65
#